data_AF-A0A7S2BDE4-F1
#
_entry.id   AF-A0A7S2BDE4-F1
#
_cell.length_a   1.000
_cell.length_b   1.000
_cell.length_c   1.000
_cell.angle_alpha   90.00
_cell.angle_beta   90.00
_cell.angle_gamma   90.00
#
_symmetry.space_group_name_H-M   'P 1'
#
loop_
_entity.id
_entity.type
_entity.pdbx_description
1 polymer ?
#
loop_
_entity_poly.entity_id
_entity_poly.type
_entity_poly.pdbx_seq_one_letter_code
_entity_poly.pdbx_strand_id
1 'polypeptide(L)'
;LSFEYYGRYIQVAESEDGMVAVARCGHYSDLCRYNPRNAERLRGLPAQLFVQAMRASSQWLASTGDCPVVGHSAEQLAEVKQPALVCFSMHRVRCQMHTLKASQNLQAALPGAAGSVAEWATREEITAGVV
;
A
#
# COMPACT_ATOMS: atom_id res chain seq x y z
N LEU A 1 5.24 -5.19 -10.82
CA LEU A 1 4.79 -4.50 -9.58
C LEU A 1 4.40 -3.03 -9.79
N SER A 2 5.33 -2.06 -9.97
CA SER A 2 4.95 -0.63 -10.05
C SER A 2 4.12 -0.28 -11.30
N PHE A 3 4.55 -0.72 -12.48
CA PHE A 3 3.85 -0.51 -13.75
C PHE A 3 2.48 -1.20 -13.76
N GLU A 4 2.39 -2.43 -13.25
CA GLU A 4 1.13 -3.18 -13.21
C GLU A 4 0.12 -2.57 -12.23
N TYR A 5 0.58 -2.06 -11.09
CA TYR A 5 -0.30 -1.49 -10.07
C TYR A 5 -0.76 -0.07 -10.43
N TYR A 6 0.16 0.85 -10.68
CA TYR A 6 -0.18 2.26 -10.96
C TYR A 6 -0.61 2.47 -12.41
N GLY A 7 0.01 1.78 -13.37
CA GLY A 7 -0.30 1.91 -14.79
C GLY A 7 -1.74 1.60 -15.13
N ARG A 8 -2.35 0.61 -14.46
CA ARG A 8 -3.77 0.29 -14.63
C ARG A 8 -4.68 1.46 -14.25
N TYR A 9 -4.42 2.13 -13.12
CA TYR A 9 -5.22 3.29 -12.71
C TYR A 9 -4.98 4.51 -13.59
N ILE A 10 -3.76 4.69 -14.12
CA ILE A 10 -3.47 5.73 -15.11
C ILE A 10 -4.29 5.52 -16.39
N GLN A 11 -4.26 4.31 -16.95
CA GLN A 11 -5.02 3.97 -18.16
C GLN A 11 -6.52 4.19 -17.96
N VAL A 12 -7.07 3.80 -16.81
CA VAL A 12 -8.48 4.01 -16.50
C VAL A 12 -8.80 5.50 -16.35
N ALA A 13 -7.95 6.28 -15.69
CA ALA A 13 -8.14 7.72 -15.52
C ALA A 13 -8.02 8.51 -16.84
N GLU A 14 -7.26 8.00 -17.81
CA GLU A 14 -7.09 8.58 -19.15
C GLU A 14 -8.19 8.15 -20.13
N SER A 15 -9.09 7.25 -19.73
CA SER A 15 -10.24 6.83 -20.55
C SER A 15 -11.33 7.92 -20.62
N GLU A 16 -12.30 7.75 -21.52
CA GLU A 16 -13.43 8.68 -21.68
C GLU A 16 -14.24 8.87 -20.38
N ASP A 17 -14.40 7.80 -19.60
CA ASP A 17 -15.11 7.82 -18.30
C ASP A 17 -14.25 8.41 -17.15
N GLY A 18 -12.95 8.60 -17.39
CA GLY A 18 -11.98 9.21 -16.47
C GLY A 18 -12.11 8.74 -15.02
N MET A 19 -12.30 9.69 -14.10
CA MET A 19 -12.38 9.40 -12.67
C MET A 19 -13.64 8.63 -12.25
N VAL A 20 -14.70 8.63 -13.07
CA VAL A 20 -15.88 7.78 -12.82
C VAL A 20 -15.51 6.31 -12.97
N ALA A 21 -14.70 5.98 -13.98
CA ALA A 21 -14.20 4.62 -14.16
C ALA A 21 -13.23 4.22 -13.03
N VAL A 22 -12.34 5.13 -12.59
CA VAL A 22 -11.44 4.88 -11.45
C VAL A 22 -12.21 4.47 -10.20
N ALA A 23 -13.30 5.17 -9.87
CA ALA A 23 -14.12 4.87 -8.69
C ALA A 23 -14.76 3.46 -8.72
N ARG A 24 -14.82 2.81 -9.88
CA ARG A 24 -15.37 1.47 -10.07
C ARG A 24 -14.30 0.38 -10.10
N CYS A 25 -13.02 0.73 -10.11
CA CYS A 25 -11.92 -0.21 -10.30
C CYS A 25 -11.23 -0.60 -8.98
N GLY A 26 -11.10 -1.91 -8.76
CA GLY A 26 -10.21 -2.52 -7.76
C GLY A 26 -10.30 -1.86 -6.39
N HIS A 27 -9.17 -1.36 -5.90
CA HIS A 27 -9.02 -0.75 -4.59
C HIS A 27 -10.00 0.42 -4.36
N TYR A 28 -10.19 1.29 -5.35
CA TYR A 28 -11.06 2.46 -5.22
C TYR A 28 -12.54 2.07 -5.12
N SER A 29 -12.95 0.98 -5.78
CA SER A 29 -14.30 0.43 -5.65
C SER A 29 -14.59 0.00 -4.23
N ASP A 30 -13.65 -0.70 -3.59
CA ASP A 30 -13.80 -1.15 -2.20
C ASP A 30 -13.83 0.04 -1.23
N LEU A 31 -12.99 1.06 -1.44
CA LEU A 31 -13.03 2.29 -0.67
C LEU A 31 -14.35 3.05 -0.82
N CYS A 32 -14.96 3.04 -2.02
CA CYS A 32 -16.26 3.67 -2.27
C CYS A 32 -17.41 2.87 -1.65
N ARG A 33 -17.34 1.53 -1.65
CA ARG A 33 -18.31 0.68 -0.95
C ARG A 33 -18.27 0.91 0.57
N TYR A 34 -17.07 1.01 1.13
CA TYR A 34 -16.89 1.26 2.56
C TYR A 34 -17.36 2.66 2.97
N ASN A 35 -17.08 3.67 2.15
CA ASN A 35 -17.54 5.03 2.39
C ASN A 35 -17.98 5.69 1.07
N PRO A 36 -19.30 5.75 0.80
CA PRO A 36 -19.84 6.28 -0.46
C PRO A 36 -19.41 7.71 -0.81
N ARG A 37 -19.05 8.54 0.19
CA ARG A 37 -18.54 9.91 -0.03
C ARG A 37 -17.21 9.93 -0.80
N ASN A 38 -16.47 8.82 -0.81
CA ASN A 38 -15.24 8.70 -1.59
C ASN A 38 -15.51 8.75 -3.10
N ALA A 39 -16.66 8.25 -3.55
CA ALA A 39 -17.02 8.29 -4.97
C ALA A 39 -17.28 9.72 -5.47
N GLU A 40 -17.86 10.58 -4.63
CA GLU A 40 -18.03 12.01 -4.95
C GLU A 40 -16.69 12.73 -5.02
N ARG A 41 -15.81 12.50 -4.03
CA ARG A 41 -14.46 13.07 -4.02
C ARG A 41 -13.63 12.67 -5.24
N LEU A 42 -13.68 11.39 -5.63
CA LEU A 42 -12.98 10.90 -6.81
C LEU A 42 -13.51 11.55 -8.09
N ARG A 43 -14.85 11.63 -8.25
CA ARG A 43 -15.46 12.26 -9.43
C ARG A 43 -15.15 13.75 -9.54
N GLY A 44 -14.97 14.45 -8.41
CA GLY A 44 -14.58 15.86 -8.38
C GLY A 44 -13.08 16.11 -8.59
N LEU A 45 -12.24 15.07 -8.59
CA LEU A 45 -10.79 15.21 -8.78
C LEU A 45 -10.47 15.35 -10.28
N PRO A 46 -9.68 16.37 -10.70
CA PRO A 46 -9.21 16.42 -12.07
C PRO A 46 -8.35 15.20 -12.42
N ALA A 47 -8.69 14.51 -13.51
CA ALA A 47 -8.00 13.29 -13.94
C ALA A 47 -6.48 13.52 -14.13
N GLN A 48 -6.07 14.67 -14.66
CA GLN A 48 -4.65 15.03 -14.81
C GLN A 48 -3.90 15.05 -13.48
N LEU A 49 -4.50 15.58 -12.41
CA LEU A 49 -3.84 15.61 -11.09
C LEU A 49 -3.70 14.19 -10.53
N PHE A 50 -4.72 13.36 -10.72
CA PHE A 50 -4.67 11.95 -10.34
C PHE A 50 -3.56 11.19 -11.11
N VAL A 51 -3.51 11.35 -12.43
CA VAL A 51 -2.49 10.71 -13.27
C VAL A 51 -1.09 11.18 -12.90
N GLN A 52 -0.89 12.49 -12.65
CA GLN A 52 0.39 13.03 -12.20
C GLN A 52 0.84 12.38 -10.88
N ALA A 53 -0.06 12.28 -9.90
CA ALA A 53 0.22 11.62 -8.62
C ALA A 53 0.59 10.14 -8.83
N MET A 54 -0.18 9.41 -9.64
CA MET A 54 0.10 8.00 -9.93
C MET A 54 1.44 7.79 -10.66
N ARG A 55 1.80 8.67 -11.60
CA ARG A 55 3.09 8.62 -12.28
C ARG A 55 4.24 8.89 -11.32
N ALA A 56 4.11 9.90 -10.47
CA ALA A 56 5.10 10.21 -9.44
C ALA A 56 5.30 9.04 -8.47
N SER A 57 4.22 8.44 -7.97
CA SER A 57 4.28 7.26 -7.11
C SER A 57 4.91 6.05 -7.81
N SER A 58 4.57 5.83 -9.09
CA SER A 58 5.16 4.73 -9.87
C SER A 58 6.66 4.92 -10.10
N GLN A 59 7.10 6.15 -10.40
CA GLN A 59 8.51 6.50 -10.59
C GLN A 59 9.30 6.34 -9.29
N TRP A 60 8.76 6.86 -8.19
CA TRP A 60 9.37 6.73 -6.87
C TRP A 60 9.49 5.26 -6.44
N LEU A 61 8.44 4.46 -6.63
CA LEU A 61 8.52 3.04 -6.31
C LEU A 61 9.57 2.32 -7.17
N ALA A 62 9.63 2.64 -8.47
CA ALA A 62 10.64 2.07 -9.36
C ALA A 62 12.07 2.46 -8.96
N SER A 63 12.30 3.68 -8.48
CA SER A 63 13.63 4.13 -8.03
C SER A 63 14.12 3.44 -6.76
N THR A 64 13.27 2.66 -6.09
CA THR A 64 13.62 1.94 -4.85
C THR A 64 13.81 0.43 -5.06
N GLY A 65 13.91 -0.03 -6.32
CA GLY A 65 13.81 -1.44 -6.70
C GLY A 65 14.69 -2.44 -5.94
N ASP A 66 15.89 -2.04 -5.54
CA ASP A 66 16.84 -2.91 -4.83
C ASP A 66 16.86 -2.69 -3.30
N CYS A 67 16.07 -1.74 -2.81
CA CYS A 67 16.02 -1.42 -1.38
C CYS A 67 15.24 -2.50 -0.59
N PRO A 68 15.74 -2.96 0.58
CA PRO A 68 14.98 -3.88 1.44
C PRO A 68 13.60 -3.34 1.85
N VAL A 69 13.50 -2.02 2.01
CA VAL A 69 12.27 -1.28 2.18
C VAL A 69 12.30 -0.04 1.31
N VAL A 70 11.14 0.33 0.76
CA VAL A 70 10.98 1.49 -0.11
C VAL A 70 11.64 2.73 0.52
N GLY A 71 12.63 3.27 -0.19
CA GLY A 71 13.36 4.50 0.19
C GLY A 71 14.55 4.32 1.12
N HIS A 72 14.91 3.10 1.53
CA HIS A 72 16.05 2.87 2.44
C HIS A 72 16.93 1.69 1.96
N SER A 73 18.23 1.94 1.78
CA SER A 73 19.19 0.89 1.45
C SER A 73 19.47 -0.03 2.64
N ALA A 74 20.08 -1.19 2.39
CA ALA A 74 20.47 -2.12 3.46
C ALA A 74 21.49 -1.47 4.41
N GLU A 75 22.42 -0.66 3.88
CA GLU A 75 23.43 0.06 4.64
C GLU A 75 22.78 1.09 5.58
N GLN A 76 21.81 1.85 5.09
CA GLN A 76 21.07 2.82 5.90
C GLN A 76 20.28 2.13 7.02
N LEU A 77 19.71 0.96 6.76
CA LEU A 77 19.01 0.18 7.78
C LEU A 77 19.99 -0.43 8.80
N ALA A 78 21.19 -0.81 8.39
CA ALA A 78 22.23 -1.32 9.27
C ALA A 78 22.75 -0.26 10.28
N GLU A 79 22.57 1.03 9.99
CA GLU A 79 22.92 2.11 10.91
C GLU A 79 21.94 2.30 12.06
N VAL A 80 20.76 1.67 12.00
CA VAL A 80 19.77 1.71 13.10
C VAL A 80 20.31 0.91 14.30
N LYS A 81 20.54 1.60 15.41
CA LYS A 81 21.11 1.02 16.65
C LYS A 81 20.08 0.76 17.73
N GLN A 82 18.89 1.34 17.60
CA GLN A 82 17.82 1.20 18.56
C GLN A 82 17.14 -0.16 18.41
N PRO A 83 16.72 -0.79 19.52
CA PRO A 83 15.88 -1.99 19.45
C PRO A 83 14.64 -1.71 18.60
N ALA A 84 14.35 -2.60 17.65
CA ALA A 84 13.21 -2.49 16.74
C ALA A 84 12.35 -3.76 16.78
N LEU A 85 11.04 -3.57 16.67
CA LEU A 85 10.08 -4.64 16.43
C LEU A 85 9.51 -4.49 15.03
N VAL A 86 9.69 -5.49 14.19
CA VAL A 86 9.09 -5.54 12.86
C VAL A 86 7.79 -6.34 12.94
N CYS A 87 6.67 -5.65 12.78
CA CYS A 87 5.35 -6.25 12.76
C CYS A 87 5.03 -6.80 11.35
N PHE A 88 4.90 -8.12 11.25
CA PHE A 88 4.58 -8.80 10.01
C PHE A 88 3.08 -8.72 9.76
N SER A 89 2.72 -8.10 8.64
CA SER A 89 1.38 -8.21 8.07
C SER A 89 1.25 -9.61 7.43
N MET A 90 0.53 -10.52 8.09
CA MET A 90 0.13 -11.81 7.49
C MET A 90 -1.05 -11.67 6.52
N HIS A 91 -1.55 -10.45 6.28
CA HIS A 91 -2.69 -10.20 5.41
C HIS A 91 -2.32 -10.28 3.92
N ARG A 92 -1.94 -11.48 3.45
CA ARG A 92 -1.94 -11.81 2.01
C ARG A 92 -3.31 -11.54 1.37
N VAL A 93 -4.38 -11.56 2.16
CA VAL A 93 -5.76 -11.35 1.68
C VAL A 93 -6.10 -9.88 1.46
N ARG A 94 -5.38 -8.91 2.08
CA ARG A 94 -5.79 -7.48 2.05
C ARG A 94 -4.72 -6.52 1.53
N CYS A 95 -3.44 -6.87 1.50
CA CYS A 95 -2.42 -5.98 0.96
C CYS A 95 -1.32 -6.72 0.19
N GLN A 96 -1.35 -6.63 -1.14
CA GLN A 96 -0.32 -7.20 -2.01
C GLN A 96 1.03 -6.45 -1.91
N MET A 97 1.04 -5.25 -1.34
CA MET A 97 2.24 -4.42 -1.19
C MET A 97 3.03 -4.71 0.09
N HIS A 98 2.36 -5.16 1.16
CA HIS A 98 2.99 -5.44 2.46
C HIS A 98 3.01 -6.95 2.72
N THR A 99 3.78 -7.66 1.90
CA THR A 99 3.93 -9.12 2.00
C THR A 99 4.77 -9.52 3.21
N LEU A 100 4.57 -10.74 3.71
CA LEU A 100 5.43 -11.33 4.74
C LEU A 100 6.92 -11.27 4.35
N LYS A 101 7.24 -11.48 3.07
CA LYS A 101 8.61 -11.43 2.56
C LYS A 101 9.21 -10.03 2.68
N ALA A 102 8.44 -8.98 2.42
CA ALA A 102 8.89 -7.60 2.61
C ALA A 102 9.22 -7.31 4.08
N SER A 103 8.37 -7.76 5.01
CA SER A 103 8.63 -7.58 6.44
C SER A 103 9.84 -8.40 6.93
N GLN A 104 10.04 -9.62 6.41
CA GLN A 104 11.22 -10.43 6.71
C GLN A 104 12.52 -9.78 6.18
N ASN A 105 12.49 -9.20 4.99
CA ASN A 105 13.63 -8.49 4.43
C ASN A 105 13.99 -7.26 5.28
N LEU A 106 12.99 -6.51 5.77
CA LEU A 106 13.22 -5.40 6.72
C LEU A 106 13.86 -5.89 8.01
N GLN A 107 13.32 -6.96 8.61
CA GLN A 107 13.87 -7.51 9.85
C GLN A 107 15.35 -7.92 9.66
N ALA A 108 15.68 -8.57 8.54
CA ALA A 108 17.05 -8.98 8.25
C ALA A 108 18.01 -7.80 8.06
N ALA A 109 17.50 -6.66 7.58
CA ALA A 109 18.30 -5.45 7.37
C ALA A 109 18.50 -4.60 8.64
N LEU A 110 17.73 -4.86 9.71
CA LEU A 110 17.82 -4.14 10.98
C LEU A 110 18.58 -4.98 12.03
N PRO A 111 19.78 -4.55 12.46
CA PRO A 111 20.54 -5.28 13.48
C PRO A 111 19.77 -5.43 14.78
N GLY A 112 19.60 -6.67 15.24
CA GLY A 112 18.92 -6.97 16.51
C GLY A 112 17.41 -6.79 16.50
N ALA A 113 16.77 -6.59 15.33
CA ALA A 113 15.33 -6.46 15.26
C ALA A 113 14.60 -7.78 15.57
N ALA A 114 13.62 -7.71 16.46
CA ALA A 114 12.67 -8.79 16.68
C ALA A 114 11.57 -8.76 15.61
N GLY A 115 11.05 -9.93 15.26
CA GLY A 115 9.92 -10.08 14.35
C GLY A 115 8.69 -10.56 15.13
N SER A 116 7.53 -9.96 14.87
CA SER A 116 6.27 -10.46 15.40
C SER A 116 5.23 -10.48 14.32
N VAL A 117 4.47 -11.58 14.22
CA VAL A 117 3.24 -11.59 13.44
C VAL A 117 2.23 -10.70 14.15
N ALA A 118 1.65 -9.76 13.42
CA ALA A 118 0.53 -9.01 13.94
C ALA A 118 -0.75 -9.79 13.68
N GLU A 119 -1.35 -10.32 14.75
CA GLU A 119 -2.69 -10.88 14.76
C GLU A 119 -3.70 -9.73 14.83
N TRP A 120 -3.88 -9.02 13.71
CA TRP A 120 -4.91 -8.02 13.62
C TRP A 120 -6.27 -8.71 13.52
N ALA A 121 -6.98 -8.79 14.65
CA ALA A 121 -8.40 -9.06 14.63
C ALA A 121 -9.13 -7.88 13.95
N THR A 122 -10.01 -8.20 13.02
CA THR A 122 -10.98 -7.26 12.45
C THR A 122 -11.80 -6.63 13.56
N ARG A 123 -12.34 -5.43 13.32
CA ARG A 123 -13.28 -4.82 14.26
C ARG A 123 -14.43 -5.78 14.59
N GLU A 124 -14.90 -6.53 13.60
CA GLU A 124 -15.92 -7.58 13.76
C GLU A 124 -15.47 -8.67 14.74
N GLU A 125 -14.26 -9.23 14.58
CA GLU A 125 -13.67 -10.23 15.50
C GLU A 125 -13.46 -9.68 16.92
N ILE A 126 -13.09 -8.41 17.06
CA ILE A 126 -12.95 -7.73 18.36
C ILE A 126 -14.32 -7.51 19.02
N THR A 127 -15.35 -7.17 18.25
CA THR A 127 -16.70 -6.90 18.77
C THR A 127 -17.55 -8.16 18.97
N ALA A 128 -17.21 -9.27 18.31
CA ALA A 128 -17.94 -10.53 18.42
C ALA A 128 -17.81 -11.20 19.80
N GLY A 129 -16.79 -10.83 20.59
CA GLY A 129 -16.58 -11.29 21.97
C GLY A 129 -17.14 -10.36 23.06
N VAL A 130 -17.80 -9.26 22.68
CA VAL A 130 -18.46 -8.33 23.61
C VAL A 130 -19.97 -8.49 23.42
N VAL A 131 -20.52 -9.55 23.99
CA VAL A 131 -21.97 -9.73 24.20
C VAL A 131 -22.23 -9.81 25.70
#